data_AF-A0A2V7ZD22-F1
#
_entry.id   AF-A0A2V7ZD22-F1
#
_cell.length_a   1.000
_cell.length_b   1.000
_cell.length_c   1.000
_cell.angle_alpha   90.00
_cell.angle_beta   90.00
_cell.angle_gamma   90.00
#
_symmetry.space_group_name_H-M   'P 1'
#
loop_
_entity.id
_entity.type
_entity.pdbx_description
1 polymer ?
#
loop_
_entity_poly.entity_id
_entity_poly.type
_entity_poly.pdbx_seq_one_letter_code
_entity_poly.pdbx_strand_id
1 'polypeptide(L)'
;AMLAERGSLPVNVKFLVEGEEEAGGQAIDEYVRKDGGRRLAADCVVISDSSLFAPGQPSLIYGLKGLCYMEIKVTGPSRDLHSGTFGGAVWNPLNALCHIVDRLRDAETGKILIPGFYDDVRPLEAWEREEFAKLPWDEAAYRSELGVPELFGEEGYTTRERTWARPTCDVNGIFGGYMGKGAKTVLPSWGGAKVSMRLVPDQESKKIANLFTDYVHSVAPEGVTVEVTNLHGGDPVVVEVKGPIVDAALDAMEEIWGARPVRIREGGSIPIVSTFAAVLQCPVLLLGFGLNDDGLHSPNEKFNISHFYNGIRSVARLLDRLSSL
;
A
#
# COMPACT_ATOMS: atom_id res chain seq x y z
N ALA A 1 -23.50 22.13 6.67
CA ALA A 1 -23.75 22.62 8.04
C ALA A 1 -23.14 24.01 8.26
N MET A 2 -21.81 24.17 8.34
CA MET A 2 -21.18 25.47 8.67
C MET A 2 -21.66 26.64 7.79
N LEU A 3 -21.64 26.47 6.46
CA LEU A 3 -22.11 27.51 5.53
C LEU A 3 -23.59 27.85 5.72
N ALA A 4 -24.44 26.86 5.98
CA ALA A 4 -25.88 27.06 6.17
C ALA A 4 -26.19 27.77 7.50
N GLU A 5 -25.46 27.43 8.57
CA GLU A 5 -25.66 28.00 9.91
C GLU A 5 -25.01 29.39 10.08
N ARG A 6 -23.82 29.59 9.51
CA ARG A 6 -22.99 30.79 9.72
C ARG A 6 -23.02 31.76 8.54
N GLY A 7 -23.58 31.37 7.40
CA GLY A 7 -23.59 32.15 6.16
C GLY A 7 -22.24 32.26 5.45
N SER A 8 -21.17 31.71 6.02
CA SER A 8 -19.81 31.71 5.46
C SER A 8 -19.00 30.51 5.95
N LEU A 9 -17.89 30.22 5.26
CA LEU A 9 -16.87 29.28 5.73
C LEU A 9 -15.68 30.05 6.32
N PRO A 10 -14.99 29.53 7.34
CA PRO A 10 -13.87 30.21 7.98
C PRO A 10 -12.61 30.25 7.09
N VAL A 11 -12.55 29.39 6.06
CA VAL A 11 -11.48 29.34 5.06
C VAL A 11 -12.07 29.14 3.65
N ASN A 12 -11.27 29.42 2.63
CA ASN A 12 -11.60 29.04 1.25
C ASN A 12 -11.45 27.52 1.09
N VAL A 13 -12.44 26.86 0.49
CA VAL A 13 -12.40 25.41 0.27
C VAL A 13 -12.49 25.12 -1.24
N LYS A 14 -11.56 24.30 -1.72
CA LYS A 14 -11.58 23.75 -3.08
C LYS A 14 -11.87 22.26 -2.98
N PHE A 15 -12.80 21.77 -3.79
CA PHE A 15 -13.11 20.34 -3.88
C PHE A 15 -12.52 19.79 -5.17
N LEU A 16 -11.78 18.69 -5.06
CA LEU A 16 -11.44 17.82 -6.16
C LEU A 16 -12.03 16.45 -5.84
N VAL A 17 -13.04 16.04 -6.61
CA VAL A 17 -13.72 14.75 -6.45
C VAL A 17 -13.53 14.00 -7.76
N GLU A 18 -13.13 12.74 -7.64
CA GLU A 18 -12.74 11.88 -8.74
C GLU A 18 -13.38 10.49 -8.55
N GLY A 19 -13.24 9.58 -9.52
CA GLY A 19 -13.92 8.28 -9.53
C GLY A 19 -13.07 7.13 -10.07
N GLU A 20 -11.76 7.33 -10.12
CA GLU A 20 -10.72 6.43 -10.61
C GLU A 20 -9.80 5.89 -9.49
N GLU A 21 -9.95 6.28 -8.21
CA GLU A 21 -9.15 5.76 -7.08
C GLU A 21 -9.02 4.22 -7.17
N GLU A 22 -10.17 3.55 -7.23
CA GLU A 22 -10.29 2.09 -7.30
C GLU A 22 -9.91 1.49 -8.67
N ALA A 23 -9.61 2.35 -9.65
CA ALA A 23 -9.16 2.00 -11.00
C ALA A 23 -7.71 2.45 -11.28
N GLY A 24 -7.00 2.98 -10.27
CA GLY A 24 -5.59 3.37 -10.33
C GLY A 24 -5.30 4.87 -10.50
N GLY A 25 -6.31 5.73 -10.68
CA GLY A 25 -6.17 7.19 -10.59
C GLY A 25 -5.34 7.87 -11.68
N GLN A 26 -5.23 7.29 -12.88
CA GLN A 26 -4.34 7.83 -13.93
C GLN A 26 -4.78 9.21 -14.43
N ALA A 27 -6.06 9.42 -14.71
CA ALA A 27 -6.52 10.69 -15.27
C ALA A 27 -6.41 11.84 -14.26
N ILE A 28 -6.64 11.55 -12.97
CA ILE A 28 -6.53 12.54 -11.91
C ILE A 28 -5.07 12.93 -11.65
N ASP A 29 -4.13 11.97 -11.68
CA ASP A 29 -2.70 12.26 -11.61
C ASP A 29 -2.28 13.18 -12.76
N GLU A 30 -2.65 12.82 -14.00
CA GLU A 30 -2.34 13.62 -15.18
C GLU A 30 -2.94 15.04 -15.11
N TYR A 31 -4.20 15.16 -14.68
CA TYR A 31 -4.86 16.45 -14.51
C TYR A 31 -4.11 17.33 -13.51
N VAL A 32 -3.77 16.81 -12.32
CA VAL A 32 -3.08 17.59 -11.28
C VAL A 32 -1.70 18.04 -11.76
N ARG A 33 -0.94 17.15 -12.42
CA ARG A 33 0.41 17.47 -12.93
C ARG A 33 0.41 18.48 -14.07
N LYS A 34 -0.59 18.47 -14.96
CA LYS A 34 -0.64 19.32 -16.16
C LYS A 34 -1.35 20.65 -15.90
N ASP A 35 -2.63 20.60 -15.56
CA ASP A 35 -3.54 21.76 -15.61
C ASP A 35 -4.09 22.14 -14.24
N GLY A 36 -4.35 21.13 -13.41
CA GLY A 36 -5.03 21.23 -12.13
C GLY A 36 -4.19 21.89 -11.06
N GLY A 37 -2.87 21.61 -11.00
CA GLY A 37 -1.99 22.06 -9.92
C GLY A 37 -2.09 23.57 -9.64
N ARG A 38 -2.03 24.40 -10.68
CA ARG A 38 -2.18 25.87 -10.53
C ARG A 38 -3.55 26.27 -9.99
N ARG A 39 -4.62 25.60 -10.44
CA ARG A 39 -6.00 25.89 -9.99
C ARG A 39 -6.23 25.39 -8.56
N LEU A 40 -5.53 24.34 -8.17
CA LEU A 40 -5.61 23.68 -6.87
C LEU A 40 -4.64 24.22 -5.82
N ALA A 41 -3.77 25.18 -6.18
CA ALA A 41 -2.87 25.83 -5.24
C ALA A 41 -3.59 26.23 -3.94
N ALA A 42 -3.08 25.76 -2.81
CA ALA A 42 -3.70 25.87 -1.49
C ALA A 42 -2.64 25.78 -0.40
N ASP A 43 -2.96 26.25 0.81
CA ASP A 43 -2.05 26.21 1.96
C ASP A 43 -1.97 24.81 2.60
N CYS A 44 -2.99 23.97 2.39
CA CYS A 44 -3.00 22.56 2.77
C CYS A 44 -3.96 21.75 1.90
N VAL A 45 -3.74 20.45 1.85
CA VAL A 45 -4.67 19.46 1.29
C VAL A 45 -5.21 18.60 2.43
N VAL A 46 -6.51 18.29 2.41
CA VAL A 46 -7.12 17.36 3.35
C VAL A 46 -7.78 16.24 2.57
N ILE A 47 -7.44 15.01 2.88
CA ILE A 47 -8.00 13.80 2.27
C ILE A 47 -8.61 12.97 3.39
N SER A 48 -9.86 12.57 3.21
CA SER A 48 -10.62 11.76 4.16
C SER A 48 -10.89 10.38 3.57
N ASP A 49 -9.83 9.57 3.49
CA ASP A 49 -9.87 8.24 2.89
C ASP A 49 -8.94 7.29 3.65
N SER A 50 -9.14 7.21 4.96
CA SER A 50 -8.32 6.34 5.80
C SER A 50 -9.05 5.94 7.08
N SER A 51 -8.36 5.21 7.95
CA SER A 51 -8.93 4.64 9.17
C SER A 51 -8.39 5.28 10.44
N LEU A 52 -9.22 5.26 11.50
CA LEU A 52 -8.77 5.42 12.88
C LEU A 52 -7.81 4.27 13.24
N PHE A 53 -6.96 4.47 14.25
CA PHE A 53 -6.10 3.39 14.74
C PHE A 53 -6.91 2.29 15.45
N ALA A 54 -7.86 2.68 16.29
CA ALA A 54 -8.75 1.78 17.02
C ALA A 54 -10.05 2.53 17.39
N PRO A 55 -11.12 1.83 17.83
CA PRO A 55 -12.33 2.49 18.31
C PRO A 55 -12.01 3.54 19.38
N GLY A 56 -12.40 4.79 19.15
CA GLY A 56 -12.15 5.93 20.05
C GLY A 56 -10.71 6.47 20.04
N GLN A 57 -9.79 5.86 19.30
CA GLN A 57 -8.40 6.31 19.17
C GLN A 57 -8.15 6.81 17.74
N PRO A 58 -8.26 8.14 17.50
CA PRO A 58 -7.99 8.70 16.19
C PRO A 58 -6.53 8.55 15.80
N SER A 59 -6.28 8.69 14.51
CA SER A 59 -4.96 8.62 13.89
C SER A 59 -4.76 9.76 12.90
N LEU A 60 -3.51 10.19 12.78
CA LEU A 60 -3.02 10.95 11.64
C LEU A 60 -2.09 10.03 10.87
N ILE A 61 -2.50 9.66 9.65
CA ILE A 61 -1.65 8.85 8.79
C ILE A 61 -0.67 9.76 8.09
N TYR A 62 0.62 9.47 8.24
CA TYR A 62 1.67 10.27 7.65
C TYR A 62 2.50 9.54 6.62
N GLY A 63 2.23 8.25 6.40
CA GLY A 63 2.89 7.49 5.36
C GLY A 63 2.00 6.39 4.81
N LEU A 64 2.01 6.25 3.50
CA LEU A 64 1.32 5.19 2.78
C LEU A 64 2.33 4.43 1.94
N LYS A 65 2.14 3.12 1.86
CA LYS A 65 2.95 2.29 0.97
C LYS A 65 2.57 2.56 -0.48
N GLY A 66 3.55 2.44 -1.36
CA GLY A 66 3.33 2.35 -2.79
C GLY A 66 3.01 0.93 -3.21
N LEU A 67 2.85 0.74 -4.51
CA LEU A 67 2.60 -0.56 -5.12
C LEU A 67 3.43 -0.69 -6.40
N CYS A 68 4.01 -1.86 -6.61
CA CYS A 68 4.50 -2.31 -7.91
C CYS A 68 3.96 -3.71 -8.15
N TYR A 69 3.16 -3.89 -9.20
CA TYR A 69 2.47 -5.14 -9.48
C TYR A 69 2.99 -5.71 -10.81
N MET A 70 3.55 -6.91 -10.76
CA MET A 70 4.26 -7.54 -11.86
C MET A 70 3.61 -8.87 -12.25
N GLU A 71 3.77 -9.25 -13.52
CA GLU A 71 3.52 -10.61 -13.99
C GLU A 71 4.80 -11.23 -14.53
N ILE A 72 5.08 -12.47 -14.12
CA ILE A 72 6.10 -13.34 -14.72
C ILE A 72 5.38 -14.37 -15.57
N LYS A 73 5.81 -14.56 -16.82
CA LYS A 73 5.38 -15.66 -17.68
C LYS A 73 6.60 -16.47 -18.11
N VAL A 74 6.56 -17.77 -17.85
CA VAL A 74 7.60 -18.72 -18.22
C VAL A 74 7.06 -19.64 -19.31
N THR A 75 7.79 -19.75 -20.41
CA THR A 75 7.46 -20.60 -21.57
C THR A 75 8.58 -21.59 -21.80
N GLY A 76 8.24 -22.88 -21.95
CA GLY A 76 9.20 -23.95 -22.21
C GLY A 76 8.91 -24.63 -23.56
N PRO A 77 8.36 -25.86 -23.56
CA PRO A 77 8.11 -26.58 -24.80
C PRO A 77 7.00 -25.93 -25.63
N SER A 78 7.06 -26.12 -26.95
CA SER A 78 6.08 -25.54 -27.90
C SER A 78 4.65 -26.09 -27.77
N ARG A 79 4.45 -27.10 -26.91
CA ARG A 79 3.17 -27.70 -26.56
C ARG A 79 3.30 -28.42 -25.22
N ASP A 80 2.15 -28.74 -24.63
CA ASP A 80 2.11 -29.62 -23.47
C ASP A 80 2.71 -31.00 -23.79
N LEU A 81 3.46 -31.55 -22.84
CA LEU A 81 4.18 -32.81 -22.99
C LEU A 81 3.63 -33.88 -22.04
N HIS A 82 3.71 -35.14 -22.45
CA HIS A 82 3.41 -36.27 -21.57
C HIS A 82 4.50 -36.39 -20.49
N SER A 83 4.14 -36.28 -19.21
CA SER A 83 5.13 -36.15 -18.13
C SER A 83 5.96 -37.40 -17.90
N GLY A 84 5.47 -38.60 -18.26
CA GLY A 84 6.26 -39.83 -18.18
C GLY A 84 7.28 -39.98 -19.31
N THR A 85 7.00 -39.42 -20.49
CA THR A 85 7.86 -39.57 -21.66
C THR A 85 8.95 -38.51 -21.69
N PHE A 86 8.64 -37.28 -21.26
CA PHE A 86 9.53 -36.13 -21.34
C PHE A 86 9.98 -35.63 -19.95
N GLY A 87 9.49 -36.22 -18.86
CA GLY A 87 9.90 -35.86 -17.50
C GLY A 87 11.40 -36.03 -17.31
N GLY A 88 12.05 -34.97 -16.84
CA GLY A 88 13.51 -34.94 -16.65
C GLY A 88 14.32 -34.59 -17.90
N ALA A 89 13.69 -34.51 -19.09
CA ALA A 89 14.39 -34.15 -20.33
C ALA A 89 14.38 -32.64 -20.61
N VAL A 90 13.39 -31.91 -20.11
CA VAL A 90 13.23 -30.47 -20.29
C VAL A 90 12.81 -29.80 -18.99
N TRP A 91 13.04 -28.50 -18.89
CA TRP A 91 12.42 -27.71 -17.84
C TRP A 91 10.90 -27.74 -17.97
N ASN A 92 10.24 -28.15 -16.90
CA ASN A 92 8.82 -27.87 -16.71
C ASN A 92 8.69 -26.37 -16.38
N PRO A 93 7.93 -25.58 -17.13
CA PRO A 93 7.73 -24.15 -16.87
C PRO A 93 7.28 -23.83 -15.45
N LEU A 94 6.46 -24.69 -14.82
CA LEU A 94 6.04 -24.48 -13.43
C LEU A 94 7.17 -24.72 -12.43
N ASN A 95 8.07 -25.68 -12.70
CA ASN A 95 9.24 -25.88 -11.84
C ASN A 95 10.23 -24.70 -11.98
N ALA A 96 10.44 -24.21 -13.20
CA ALA A 96 11.25 -23.02 -13.45
C ALA A 96 10.65 -21.77 -12.80
N LEU A 97 9.33 -21.61 -12.86
CA LEU A 97 8.62 -20.52 -12.18
C LEU A 97 8.80 -20.59 -10.65
N CYS A 98 8.63 -21.77 -10.05
CA CYS A 98 8.89 -21.95 -8.61
C CYS A 98 10.35 -21.62 -8.24
N HIS A 99 11.31 -21.99 -9.09
CA HIS A 99 12.72 -21.65 -8.90
C HIS A 99 12.96 -20.13 -8.87
N ILE A 100 12.32 -19.38 -9.76
CA ILE A 100 12.40 -17.92 -9.79
C ILE A 100 11.74 -17.32 -8.54
N VAL A 101 10.52 -17.78 -8.22
CA VAL A 101 9.73 -17.28 -7.08
C VAL A 101 10.45 -17.47 -5.75
N ASP A 102 11.01 -18.66 -5.52
CA ASP A 102 11.76 -18.99 -4.30
C ASP A 102 12.98 -18.07 -4.09
N ARG A 103 13.54 -17.53 -5.17
CA ARG A 103 14.68 -16.61 -5.10
C ARG A 103 14.30 -15.14 -4.92
N LEU A 104 13.01 -14.78 -4.90
CA LEU A 104 12.59 -13.39 -4.69
C LEU A 104 12.76 -12.95 -3.23
N ARG A 105 12.64 -13.88 -2.29
CA ARG A 105 12.61 -13.61 -0.85
C ARG A 105 13.25 -14.74 -0.07
N ASP A 106 14.04 -14.39 0.92
CA ASP A 106 14.65 -15.33 1.84
C ASP A 106 13.60 -15.96 2.76
N ALA A 107 13.52 -17.29 2.75
CA ALA A 107 12.49 -18.04 3.47
C ALA A 107 12.69 -18.06 5.00
N GLU A 108 13.88 -17.72 5.49
CA GLU A 108 14.20 -17.75 6.92
C GLU A 108 14.08 -16.36 7.55
N THR A 109 14.66 -15.35 6.90
CA THR A 109 14.72 -13.96 7.38
C THR A 109 13.60 -13.11 6.84
N GLY A 110 12.89 -13.56 5.80
CA GLY A 110 11.85 -12.78 5.14
C GLY A 110 12.37 -11.60 4.32
N LYS A 111 13.68 -11.45 4.16
CA LYS A 111 14.32 -10.37 3.41
C LYS A 111 14.13 -10.55 1.90
N ILE A 112 13.88 -9.45 1.18
CA ILE A 112 13.77 -9.47 -0.29
C ILE A 112 15.18 -9.57 -0.89
N LEU A 113 15.36 -10.49 -1.84
CA LEU A 113 16.67 -10.85 -2.38
C LEU A 113 17.06 -10.10 -3.66
N ILE A 114 16.15 -9.28 -4.19
CA ILE A 114 16.38 -8.45 -5.38
C ILE A 114 17.48 -7.42 -5.07
N PRO A 115 18.62 -7.42 -5.80
CA PRO A 115 19.68 -6.43 -5.60
C PRO A 115 19.18 -5.01 -5.81
N GLY A 116 19.64 -4.09 -4.96
CA GLY A 116 19.25 -2.67 -5.01
C GLY A 116 17.86 -2.36 -4.45
N PHE A 117 17.08 -3.37 -4.05
CA PHE A 117 15.70 -3.20 -3.60
C PHE A 117 15.57 -2.32 -2.34
N TYR A 118 16.56 -2.39 -1.45
CA TYR A 118 16.59 -1.66 -0.19
C TYR A 118 17.39 -0.35 -0.23
N ASP A 119 18.02 -0.01 -1.36
CA ASP A 119 18.98 1.11 -1.44
C ASP A 119 18.35 2.46 -1.07
N ASP A 120 17.11 2.67 -1.49
CA ASP A 120 16.37 3.91 -1.20
C ASP A 120 15.44 3.75 0.00
N VAL A 121 15.43 2.61 0.70
CA VAL A 121 14.50 2.42 1.81
C VAL A 121 14.93 3.27 3.00
N ARG A 122 14.16 4.31 3.30
CA ARG A 122 14.38 5.15 4.47
C ARG A 122 14.34 4.31 5.77
N PRO A 123 15.38 4.36 6.61
CA PRO A 123 15.32 3.76 7.95
C PRO A 123 14.25 4.43 8.80
N LEU A 124 13.60 3.66 9.67
CA LEU A 124 12.72 4.21 10.69
C LEU A 124 13.50 5.08 11.67
N GLU A 125 13.00 6.29 11.92
CA GLU A 125 13.56 7.18 12.92
C GLU A 125 13.21 6.71 14.33
N ALA A 126 14.01 7.13 15.33
CA ALA A 126 13.80 6.73 16.72
C ALA A 126 12.41 7.13 17.24
N TRP A 127 11.93 8.33 16.88
CA TRP A 127 10.62 8.81 17.29
C TRP A 127 9.47 7.98 16.70
N GLU A 128 9.62 7.45 15.46
CA GLU A 128 8.61 6.59 14.84
C GLU A 128 8.50 5.27 15.60
N ARG A 129 9.65 4.66 15.93
CA ARG A 129 9.70 3.41 16.70
C ARG A 129 9.10 3.59 18.09
N GLU A 130 9.41 4.70 18.76
CA GLU A 130 8.84 5.03 20.07
C GLU A 130 7.32 5.22 20.01
N GLU A 131 6.80 5.93 19.00
CA GLU A 131 5.35 6.09 18.82
C GLU A 131 4.68 4.75 18.51
N PHE A 132 5.24 3.93 17.62
CA PHE A 132 4.69 2.62 17.28
C PHE A 132 4.68 1.66 18.48
N ALA A 133 5.68 1.74 19.35
CA ALA A 133 5.78 0.90 20.54
C ALA A 133 4.74 1.26 21.63
N LYS A 134 4.28 2.51 21.68
CA LYS A 134 3.22 2.95 22.62
C LYS A 134 1.84 2.41 22.25
N LEU A 135 1.65 2.01 20.99
CA LEU A 135 0.35 1.55 20.51
C LEU A 135 0.05 0.13 21.02
N PRO A 136 -1.15 -0.12 21.57
CA PRO A 136 -1.57 -1.45 22.02
C PRO A 136 -1.32 -2.52 20.96
N TRP A 137 -0.66 -3.61 21.33
CA TRP A 137 -0.37 -4.75 20.46
C TRP A 137 -0.55 -6.05 21.23
N ASP A 138 -1.35 -6.95 20.68
CA ASP A 138 -1.48 -8.32 21.17
C ASP A 138 -1.23 -9.26 19.99
N GLU A 139 -0.04 -9.85 19.97
CA GLU A 139 0.38 -10.74 18.89
C GLU A 139 -0.44 -12.03 18.86
N ALA A 140 -0.85 -12.54 20.03
CA ALA A 140 -1.65 -13.77 20.12
C ALA A 140 -3.07 -13.52 19.61
N ALA A 141 -3.68 -12.39 19.98
CA ALA A 141 -4.98 -11.98 19.45
C ALA A 141 -4.91 -11.79 17.92
N TYR A 142 -3.88 -11.10 17.42
CA TYR A 142 -3.69 -10.89 15.98
C TYR A 142 -3.53 -12.21 15.21
N ARG A 143 -2.71 -13.15 15.72
CA ARG A 143 -2.58 -14.50 15.15
C ARG A 143 -3.90 -15.27 15.15
N SER A 144 -4.65 -15.19 16.24
CA SER A 144 -5.95 -15.84 16.38
C SER A 144 -6.97 -15.28 15.40
N GLU A 145 -6.99 -13.96 15.20
CA GLU A 145 -7.85 -13.28 14.24
C GLU A 145 -7.55 -13.71 12.79
N LEU A 146 -6.25 -13.77 12.43
CA LEU A 146 -5.81 -14.22 11.12
C LEU A 146 -5.91 -15.74 10.90
N GLY A 147 -6.12 -16.51 11.97
CA GLY A 147 -6.15 -17.97 11.91
C GLY A 147 -4.80 -18.60 11.57
N VAL A 148 -3.68 -17.95 11.89
CA VAL A 148 -2.33 -18.41 11.56
C VAL A 148 -1.57 -18.93 12.77
N PRO A 149 -0.79 -20.01 12.61
CA PRO A 149 -0.02 -20.58 13.70
C PRO A 149 1.17 -19.72 14.08
N GLU A 150 1.76 -18.90 13.21
CA GLU A 150 2.89 -18.01 13.52
C GLU A 150 2.89 -16.81 12.57
N LEU A 151 3.54 -15.71 12.98
CA LEU A 151 3.76 -14.54 12.13
C LEU A 151 5.15 -14.61 11.48
N PHE A 152 5.27 -14.14 10.24
CA PHE A 152 6.51 -14.19 9.47
C PHE A 152 6.75 -12.89 8.68
N GLY A 153 8.02 -12.54 8.46
CA GLY A 153 8.39 -11.27 7.84
C GLY A 153 9.84 -10.87 8.11
N GLU A 154 10.28 -9.77 7.50
CA GLU A 154 11.66 -9.26 7.60
C GLU A 154 12.21 -9.24 9.04
N GLU A 155 13.33 -9.93 9.25
CA GLU A 155 14.04 -10.00 10.52
C GLU A 155 14.49 -8.61 11.01
N GLY A 156 14.49 -8.40 12.32
CA GLY A 156 14.88 -7.12 12.94
C GLY A 156 13.75 -6.08 13.01
N TYR A 157 12.54 -6.43 12.55
CA TYR A 157 11.36 -5.57 12.60
C TYR A 157 10.17 -6.29 13.24
N THR A 158 9.44 -5.56 14.07
CA THR A 158 8.16 -6.02 14.63
C THR A 158 7.10 -6.18 13.53
N THR A 159 6.06 -6.98 13.77
CA THR A 159 4.93 -7.12 12.82
C THR A 159 4.37 -5.79 12.34
N ARG A 160 4.21 -4.83 13.27
CA ARG A 160 3.72 -3.49 12.95
C ARG A 160 4.68 -2.71 12.05
N GLU A 161 5.98 -2.71 12.36
CA GLU A 161 6.98 -2.07 11.50
C GLU A 161 6.98 -2.70 10.10
N ARG A 162 6.82 -4.03 10.01
CA ARG A 162 6.75 -4.74 8.72
C ARG A 162 5.53 -4.31 7.89
N THR A 163 4.34 -4.27 8.49
CA THR A 163 3.10 -3.92 7.78
C THR A 163 3.03 -2.44 7.42
N TRP A 164 3.70 -1.56 8.15
CA TRP A 164 3.61 -0.10 7.97
C TRP A 164 4.79 0.55 7.27
N ALA A 165 6.00 0.08 7.50
CA ALA A 165 7.21 0.82 7.17
C ALA A 165 8.28 0.02 6.43
N ARG A 166 8.10 -1.30 6.26
CA ARG A 166 8.99 -2.14 5.47
C ARG A 166 8.39 -2.54 4.14
N PRO A 167 9.17 -2.64 3.06
CA PRO A 167 8.64 -3.06 1.79
C PRO A 167 8.36 -4.56 1.80
N THR A 168 7.51 -5.03 0.89
CA THR A 168 7.18 -6.47 0.75
C THR A 168 7.35 -6.94 -0.70
N CYS A 169 7.42 -8.25 -0.90
CA CYS A 169 7.41 -8.90 -2.21
C CYS A 169 6.67 -10.23 -2.03
N ASP A 170 5.44 -10.31 -2.54
CA ASP A 170 4.52 -11.40 -2.26
C ASP A 170 3.90 -11.92 -3.56
N VAL A 171 3.80 -13.25 -3.67
CA VAL A 171 3.15 -13.91 -4.81
C VAL A 171 1.66 -13.98 -4.55
N ASN A 172 0.87 -13.32 -5.40
CA ASN A 172 -0.59 -13.28 -5.26
C ASN A 172 -1.28 -14.43 -6.00
N GLY A 173 -0.61 -15.04 -6.97
CA GLY A 173 -1.14 -16.17 -7.69
C GLY A 173 -0.10 -16.85 -8.58
N ILE A 174 -0.25 -18.15 -8.75
CA ILE A 174 0.51 -18.98 -9.69
C ILE A 174 -0.50 -19.72 -10.56
N PHE A 175 -0.31 -19.68 -11.88
CA PHE A 175 -1.24 -20.24 -12.86
C PHE A 175 -0.53 -20.92 -14.02
N GLY A 176 -1.23 -21.82 -14.70
CA GLY A 176 -0.70 -22.67 -15.77
C GLY A 176 -0.87 -24.16 -15.45
N GLY A 177 -0.52 -25.03 -16.41
CA GLY A 177 -0.67 -26.47 -16.22
C GLY A 177 -2.11 -26.94 -16.04
N TYR A 178 -2.27 -28.02 -15.28
CA TYR A 178 -3.56 -28.64 -15.02
C TYR A 178 -4.12 -28.17 -13.67
N MET A 179 -5.20 -27.38 -13.72
CA MET A 179 -5.87 -26.80 -12.54
C MET A 179 -7.25 -27.42 -12.26
N GLY A 180 -7.61 -28.48 -12.98
CA GLY A 180 -8.90 -29.18 -12.84
C GLY A 180 -8.92 -30.20 -11.70
N LYS A 181 -10.10 -30.74 -11.40
CA LYS A 181 -10.25 -31.82 -10.40
C LYS A 181 -9.63 -33.12 -10.90
N GLY A 182 -8.76 -33.72 -10.10
CA GLY A 182 -8.16 -35.03 -10.36
C GLY A 182 -6.67 -34.94 -10.66
N ALA A 183 -6.18 -35.81 -11.53
CA ALA A 183 -4.77 -35.85 -11.90
C ALA A 183 -4.60 -35.86 -13.43
N LYS A 184 -3.57 -35.17 -13.92
CA LYS A 184 -3.16 -35.20 -15.32
C LYS A 184 -1.63 -35.25 -15.40
N THR A 185 -1.09 -36.26 -16.08
CA THR A 185 0.35 -36.48 -16.27
C THR A 185 0.90 -35.61 -17.40
N VAL A 186 0.96 -34.30 -17.16
CA VAL A 186 1.34 -33.29 -18.15
C VAL A 186 2.46 -32.37 -17.65
N LEU A 187 3.39 -32.02 -18.54
CA LEU A 187 4.25 -30.84 -18.39
C LEU A 187 3.64 -29.73 -19.25
N PRO A 188 3.23 -28.59 -18.68
CA PRO A 188 2.69 -27.51 -19.49
C PRO A 188 3.73 -26.92 -20.42
N SER A 189 3.24 -26.33 -21.50
CA SER A 189 4.03 -25.45 -22.39
C SER A 189 4.42 -24.12 -21.73
N TRP A 190 3.63 -23.63 -20.78
CA TRP A 190 3.86 -22.35 -20.11
C TRP A 190 3.22 -22.30 -18.70
N GLY A 191 3.64 -21.32 -17.91
CA GLY A 191 3.00 -20.94 -16.64
C GLY A 191 3.32 -19.49 -16.29
N GLY A 192 2.69 -18.96 -15.24
CA GLY A 192 2.92 -17.59 -14.81
C GLY A 192 2.59 -17.34 -13.34
N ALA A 193 3.07 -16.21 -12.85
CA ALA A 193 2.82 -15.73 -11.50
C ALA A 193 2.47 -14.23 -11.49
N LYS A 194 1.58 -13.86 -10.58
CA LYS A 194 1.29 -12.47 -10.21
C LYS A 194 2.05 -12.15 -8.93
N VAL A 195 2.83 -11.07 -8.94
CA VAL A 195 3.67 -10.67 -7.79
C VAL A 195 3.42 -9.21 -7.48
N SER A 196 3.12 -8.89 -6.22
CA SER A 196 2.99 -7.53 -5.74
C SER A 196 4.14 -7.18 -4.82
N MET A 197 4.63 -5.95 -4.95
CA MET A 197 5.62 -5.37 -4.06
C MET A 197 5.02 -4.10 -3.45
N ARG A 198 4.87 -4.09 -2.12
CA ARG A 198 4.51 -2.86 -1.41
C ARG A 198 5.77 -2.05 -1.19
N LEU A 199 5.74 -0.80 -1.64
CA LEU A 199 6.89 0.10 -1.61
C LEU A 199 6.81 1.00 -0.39
N VAL A 200 7.95 1.48 0.09
CA VAL A 200 8.05 2.38 1.24
C VAL A 200 8.78 3.66 0.84
N PRO A 201 8.66 4.73 1.64
CA PRO A 201 9.08 6.08 1.25
C PRO A 201 10.50 6.12 0.69
N ASP A 202 10.68 6.98 -0.31
CA ASP A 202 11.88 7.19 -1.14
C ASP A 202 12.13 6.12 -2.22
N GLN A 203 11.36 5.03 -2.27
CA GLN A 203 11.35 4.11 -3.43
C GLN A 203 10.50 4.66 -4.59
N GLU A 204 10.90 4.35 -5.83
CA GLU A 204 10.15 4.65 -7.05
C GLU A 204 9.65 3.37 -7.71
N SER A 205 8.35 3.29 -8.02
CA SER A 205 7.71 2.10 -8.58
C SER A 205 8.35 1.64 -9.89
N LYS A 206 8.74 2.58 -10.76
CA LYS A 206 9.43 2.28 -12.02
C LYS A 206 10.83 1.71 -11.81
N LYS A 207 11.59 2.24 -10.85
CA LYS A 207 12.93 1.71 -10.50
C LYS A 207 12.81 0.28 -10.00
N ILE A 208 11.87 0.04 -9.09
CA ILE A 208 11.63 -1.30 -8.52
C ILE A 208 11.15 -2.30 -9.59
N ALA A 209 10.28 -1.90 -10.52
CA ALA A 209 9.86 -2.74 -11.64
C ALA A 209 11.04 -3.18 -12.51
N ASN A 210 12.00 -2.28 -12.78
CA ASN A 210 13.21 -2.60 -13.54
C ASN A 210 14.12 -3.56 -12.76
N LEU A 211 14.39 -3.27 -11.48
CA LEU A 211 15.20 -4.15 -10.63
C LEU A 211 14.61 -5.56 -10.52
N PHE A 212 13.29 -5.66 -10.37
CA PHE A 212 12.56 -6.93 -10.36
C PHE A 212 12.73 -7.67 -11.69
N THR A 213 12.53 -6.98 -12.81
CA THR A 213 12.64 -7.57 -14.16
C THR A 213 14.04 -8.12 -14.40
N ASP A 214 15.07 -7.32 -14.14
CA ASP A 214 16.46 -7.71 -14.31
C ASP A 214 16.82 -8.91 -13.42
N TYR A 215 16.36 -8.89 -12.16
CA TYR A 215 16.62 -9.98 -11.24
C TYR A 215 15.92 -11.28 -11.64
N VAL A 216 14.65 -11.23 -12.04
CA VAL A 216 13.91 -12.39 -12.56
C VAL A 216 14.62 -13.02 -13.76
N HIS A 217 15.10 -12.21 -14.69
CA HIS A 217 15.91 -12.71 -15.81
C HIS A 217 17.24 -13.32 -15.36
N SER A 218 17.90 -12.72 -14.36
CA SER A 218 19.19 -13.21 -13.86
C SER A 218 19.11 -14.56 -13.16
N VAL A 219 17.96 -14.87 -12.52
CA VAL A 219 17.75 -16.13 -11.78
C VAL A 219 16.96 -17.17 -12.57
N ALA A 220 16.44 -16.82 -13.74
CA ALA A 220 15.73 -17.75 -14.60
C ALA A 220 16.67 -18.89 -15.03
N PRO A 221 16.24 -20.16 -14.93
CA PRO A 221 17.07 -21.26 -15.39
C PRO A 221 17.20 -21.25 -16.92
N GLU A 222 18.34 -21.70 -17.43
CA GLU A 222 18.51 -21.92 -18.87
C GLU A 222 17.52 -22.96 -19.40
N GLY A 223 17.05 -22.78 -20.64
CA GLY A 223 16.11 -23.71 -21.30
C GLY A 223 14.63 -23.34 -21.18
N VAL A 224 14.31 -22.18 -20.60
CA VAL A 224 12.99 -21.54 -20.69
C VAL A 224 13.12 -20.11 -21.21
N THR A 225 12.03 -19.57 -21.75
CA THR A 225 11.88 -18.15 -22.04
C THR A 225 11.06 -17.50 -20.93
N VAL A 226 11.50 -16.35 -20.44
CA VAL A 226 10.81 -15.58 -19.41
C VAL A 226 10.41 -14.22 -19.98
N GLU A 227 9.17 -13.84 -19.76
CA GLU A 227 8.62 -12.52 -20.04
C GLU A 227 8.18 -11.91 -18.70
N VAL A 228 8.50 -10.63 -18.46
CA VAL A 228 8.08 -9.89 -17.27
C VAL A 228 7.29 -8.66 -17.72
N THR A 229 6.10 -8.47 -17.15
CA THR A 229 5.22 -7.34 -17.45
C THR A 229 4.96 -6.51 -16.20
N ASN A 230 5.18 -5.19 -16.29
CA ASN A 230 4.73 -4.26 -15.27
C ASN A 230 3.24 -3.95 -15.49
N LEU A 231 2.39 -4.35 -14.55
CA LEU A 231 0.93 -4.24 -14.66
C LEU A 231 0.41 -2.95 -14.04
N HIS A 232 0.97 -2.53 -12.90
CA HIS A 232 0.52 -1.35 -12.18
C HIS A 232 1.62 -0.83 -11.26
N GLY A 233 1.68 0.49 -11.07
CA GLY A 233 2.64 1.15 -10.20
C GLY A 233 2.06 2.40 -9.56
N GLY A 234 2.36 2.60 -8.27
CA GLY A 234 2.06 3.81 -7.51
C GLY A 234 3.17 4.05 -6.50
N ASP A 235 3.67 5.28 -6.44
CA ASP A 235 4.79 5.62 -5.57
C ASP A 235 4.32 5.77 -4.11
N PRO A 236 5.15 5.35 -3.13
CA PRO A 236 4.88 5.57 -1.71
C PRO A 236 4.94 7.06 -1.37
N VAL A 237 4.36 7.43 -0.24
CA VAL A 237 4.40 8.82 0.21
C VAL A 237 4.62 8.90 1.73
N VAL A 238 5.41 9.88 2.14
CA VAL A 238 5.40 10.43 3.50
C VAL A 238 5.02 11.89 3.41
N VAL A 239 4.09 12.29 4.25
CA VAL A 239 3.64 13.67 4.39
C VAL A 239 4.22 14.26 5.68
N GLU A 240 4.24 15.60 5.76
CA GLU A 240 4.76 16.32 6.91
C GLU A 240 4.02 15.93 8.21
N VAL A 241 4.78 15.71 9.29
CA VAL A 241 4.26 15.24 10.59
C VAL A 241 4.27 16.32 11.67
N LYS A 242 4.80 17.49 11.36
CA LYS A 242 4.98 18.62 12.26
C LYS A 242 4.52 19.93 11.62
N GLY A 243 4.28 20.93 12.46
CA GLY A 243 3.96 22.28 12.02
C GLY A 243 2.50 22.65 12.24
N PRO A 244 2.16 23.93 12.06
CA PRO A 244 0.93 24.51 12.58
C PRO A 244 -0.34 23.89 11.99
N ILE A 245 -0.32 23.49 10.71
CA ILE A 245 -1.44 22.82 10.04
C ILE A 245 -1.66 21.41 10.60
N VAL A 246 -0.57 20.68 10.85
CA VAL A 246 -0.63 19.33 11.44
C VAL A 246 -1.13 19.41 12.88
N ASP A 247 -0.61 20.35 13.66
CA ASP A 247 -1.03 20.57 15.05
C ASP A 247 -2.51 20.97 15.11
N ALA A 248 -2.99 21.82 14.19
CA ALA A 248 -4.40 22.17 14.08
C ALA A 248 -5.30 20.95 13.81
N ALA A 249 -4.87 20.00 12.97
CA ALA A 249 -5.61 18.76 12.73
C ALA A 249 -5.62 17.83 13.94
N LEU A 250 -4.46 17.65 14.59
CA LEU A 250 -4.36 16.82 15.78
C LEU A 250 -5.23 17.37 16.93
N ASP A 251 -5.19 18.67 17.16
CA ASP A 251 -6.02 19.32 18.18
C ASP A 251 -7.51 19.27 17.84
N ALA A 252 -7.88 19.47 16.56
CA ALA A 252 -9.28 19.40 16.12
C ALA A 252 -9.88 18.02 16.39
N MET A 253 -9.13 16.97 16.09
CA MET A 253 -9.56 15.60 16.36
C MET A 253 -9.57 15.32 17.87
N GLU A 254 -8.55 15.73 18.63
CA GLU A 254 -8.52 15.52 20.08
C GLU A 254 -9.74 16.12 20.79
N GLU A 255 -10.16 17.32 20.42
CA GLU A 255 -11.36 17.97 21.00
C GLU A 255 -12.65 17.19 20.74
N ILE A 256 -12.77 16.54 19.58
CA ILE A 256 -13.99 15.81 19.19
C ILE A 256 -13.99 14.38 19.73
N TRP A 257 -12.84 13.73 19.70
CA TRP A 257 -12.69 12.32 20.06
C TRP A 257 -12.32 12.11 21.52
N GLY A 258 -11.86 13.15 22.23
CA GLY A 258 -11.40 13.06 23.61
C GLY A 258 -10.06 12.33 23.79
N ALA A 259 -9.39 12.02 22.68
CA ALA A 259 -8.11 11.32 22.64
C ALA A 259 -7.21 11.94 21.57
N ARG A 260 -5.94 12.18 21.92
CA ARG A 260 -4.95 12.70 20.97
C ARG A 260 -4.76 11.71 19.81
N PRO A 261 -4.79 12.15 18.54
CA PRO A 261 -4.53 11.23 17.44
C PRO A 261 -3.10 10.70 17.49
N VAL A 262 -2.96 9.40 17.24
CA VAL A 262 -1.66 8.76 17.12
C VAL A 262 -1.12 8.92 15.71
N ARG A 263 0.19 9.14 15.57
CA ARG A 263 0.82 9.23 14.25
C ARG A 263 1.18 7.84 13.77
N ILE A 264 0.61 7.40 12.65
CA ILE A 264 0.84 6.07 12.10
C ILE A 264 1.19 6.12 10.62
N ARG A 265 1.82 5.06 10.12
CA ARG A 265 1.84 4.76 8.68
C ARG A 265 0.83 3.64 8.41
N GLU A 266 0.46 3.46 7.15
CA GLU A 266 -0.48 2.43 6.75
C GLU A 266 0.05 1.62 5.55
N GLY A 267 -0.33 0.34 5.48
CA GLY A 267 0.09 -0.58 4.42
C GLY A 267 -0.67 -0.41 3.10
N GLY A 268 -1.76 0.36 3.11
CA GLY A 268 -2.54 0.75 1.94
C GLY A 268 -1.84 1.79 1.07
N SER A 269 -2.47 2.12 -0.05
CA SER A 269 -1.95 3.08 -1.04
C SER A 269 -3.09 4.00 -1.45
N ILE A 270 -2.82 5.31 -1.49
CA ILE A 270 -3.73 6.32 -2.05
C ILE A 270 -2.90 7.14 -3.03
N PRO A 271 -2.84 6.75 -4.32
CA PRO A 271 -1.83 7.26 -5.25
C PRO A 271 -1.77 8.78 -5.36
N ILE A 272 -2.92 9.45 -5.32
CA ILE A 272 -3.03 10.91 -5.50
C ILE A 272 -2.31 11.72 -4.42
N VAL A 273 -2.09 11.15 -3.23
CA VAL A 273 -1.40 11.81 -2.12
C VAL A 273 0.04 12.14 -2.52
N SER A 274 0.72 11.21 -3.19
CA SER A 274 2.08 11.42 -3.71
C SER A 274 2.13 12.56 -4.73
N THR A 275 1.12 12.64 -5.61
CA THR A 275 0.99 13.68 -6.62
C THR A 275 0.74 15.04 -6.01
N PHE A 276 -0.16 15.14 -5.03
CA PHE A 276 -0.39 16.40 -4.32
C PHE A 276 0.84 16.88 -3.57
N ALA A 277 1.52 15.99 -2.83
CA ALA A 277 2.75 16.32 -2.12
C ALA A 277 3.83 16.85 -3.09
N ALA A 278 3.98 16.23 -4.26
CA ALA A 278 4.96 16.63 -5.26
C ALA A 278 4.60 17.93 -6.00
N VAL A 279 3.32 18.11 -6.38
CA VAL A 279 2.88 19.20 -7.26
C VAL A 279 2.47 20.46 -6.48
N LEU A 280 1.71 20.30 -5.38
CA LEU A 280 1.17 21.44 -4.63
C LEU A 280 2.15 21.97 -3.58
N GLN A 281 3.13 21.15 -3.17
CA GLN A 281 4.20 21.52 -2.25
C GLN A 281 3.69 22.15 -0.93
N CYS A 282 2.54 21.67 -0.45
CA CYS A 282 1.96 22.07 0.83
C CYS A 282 1.63 20.83 1.68
N PRO A 283 1.40 20.98 3.00
CA PRO A 283 1.04 19.87 3.87
C PRO A 283 -0.21 19.13 3.38
N VAL A 284 -0.13 17.80 3.32
CA VAL A 284 -1.25 16.93 2.99
C VAL A 284 -1.66 16.17 4.26
N LEU A 285 -2.89 16.37 4.70
CA LEU A 285 -3.46 15.74 5.90
C LEU A 285 -4.32 14.55 5.48
N LEU A 286 -3.95 13.35 5.93
CA LEU A 286 -4.76 12.13 5.79
C LEU A 286 -5.55 11.92 7.08
N LEU A 287 -6.85 12.18 7.01
CA LEU A 287 -7.75 12.12 8.17
C LEU A 287 -8.81 11.04 7.97
N GLY A 288 -8.63 9.93 8.67
CA GLY A 288 -9.48 8.77 8.57
C GLY A 288 -10.53 8.70 9.66
N PHE A 289 -11.69 8.16 9.34
CA PHE A 289 -12.79 7.98 10.31
C PHE A 289 -13.39 6.56 10.30
N GLY A 290 -12.91 5.68 9.41
CA GLY A 290 -13.26 4.27 9.39
C GLY A 290 -12.51 3.44 10.44
N LEU A 291 -12.78 2.14 10.47
CA LEU A 291 -12.02 1.13 11.21
C LEU A 291 -11.54 0.04 10.27
N ASN A 292 -10.47 -0.67 10.62
CA ASN A 292 -9.97 -1.78 9.81
C ASN A 292 -10.98 -2.94 9.68
N ASP A 293 -11.92 -3.07 10.61
CA ASP A 293 -12.99 -4.08 10.54
C ASP A 293 -14.19 -3.62 9.68
N ASP A 294 -14.14 -2.43 9.08
CA ASP A 294 -15.21 -1.93 8.20
C ASP A 294 -15.32 -2.71 6.89
N GLY A 295 -14.37 -3.58 6.59
CA GLY A 295 -14.48 -4.54 5.49
C GLY A 295 -14.37 -3.88 4.12
N LEU A 296 -13.51 -2.85 4.01
CA LEU A 296 -13.16 -2.21 2.74
C LEU A 296 -12.85 -3.28 1.68
N HIS A 297 -13.47 -3.16 0.52
CA HIS A 297 -13.34 -4.10 -0.63
C HIS A 297 -13.86 -5.51 -0.38
N SER A 298 -14.66 -5.72 0.66
CA SER A 298 -15.18 -7.02 1.09
C SER A 298 -16.71 -6.99 1.22
N PRO A 299 -17.41 -8.14 1.16
CA PRO A 299 -18.84 -8.20 1.44
C PRO A 299 -19.18 -7.65 2.83
N ASN A 300 -20.34 -6.99 2.94
CA ASN A 300 -20.84 -6.35 4.16
C ASN A 300 -19.96 -5.20 4.66
N GLU A 301 -19.35 -4.44 3.75
CA GLU A 301 -18.72 -3.16 4.07
C GLU A 301 -19.68 -2.28 4.89
N LYS A 302 -19.17 -1.71 5.99
CA LYS A 302 -19.97 -0.94 6.95
C LYS A 302 -19.25 0.33 7.35
N PHE A 303 -19.99 1.26 7.96
CA PHE A 303 -19.40 2.46 8.55
C PHE A 303 -20.12 2.80 9.86
N ASN A 304 -19.36 3.14 10.91
CA ASN A 304 -19.95 3.47 12.19
C ASN A 304 -20.63 4.85 12.16
N ILE A 305 -21.93 4.91 12.50
CA ILE A 305 -22.71 6.15 12.48
C ILE A 305 -22.13 7.22 13.41
N SER A 306 -21.65 6.84 14.60
CA SER A 306 -21.04 7.80 15.52
C SER A 306 -19.74 8.37 14.95
N HIS A 307 -18.96 7.55 14.24
CA HIS A 307 -17.74 8.00 13.57
C HIS A 307 -18.07 8.94 12.41
N PHE A 308 -19.15 8.70 11.66
CA PHE A 308 -19.59 9.60 10.60
C PHE A 308 -19.86 11.01 11.11
N TYR A 309 -20.63 11.11 12.20
CA TYR A 309 -20.92 12.41 12.82
C TYR A 309 -19.69 13.04 13.48
N ASN A 310 -18.83 12.25 14.12
CA ASN A 310 -17.58 12.76 14.68
C ASN A 310 -16.59 13.20 13.60
N GLY A 311 -16.56 12.53 12.45
CA GLY A 311 -15.78 12.93 11.28
C GLY A 311 -16.23 14.29 10.76
N ILE A 312 -17.53 14.49 10.58
CA ILE A 312 -18.10 15.80 10.19
C ILE A 312 -17.69 16.89 11.18
N ARG A 313 -17.78 16.64 12.49
CA ARG A 313 -17.37 17.59 13.53
C ARG A 313 -15.87 17.86 13.51
N SER A 314 -15.06 16.83 13.30
CA SER A 314 -13.60 16.93 13.23
C SER A 314 -13.17 17.82 12.06
N VAL A 315 -13.74 17.60 10.87
CA VAL A 315 -13.47 18.44 9.68
C VAL A 315 -13.95 19.87 9.92
N ALA A 316 -15.16 20.07 10.45
CA ALA A 316 -15.66 21.41 10.77
C ALA A 316 -14.74 22.15 11.75
N ARG A 317 -14.27 21.45 12.78
CA ARG A 317 -13.37 22.02 13.79
C ARG A 317 -11.97 22.30 13.23
N LEU A 318 -11.47 21.45 12.34
CA LEU A 318 -10.24 21.70 11.61
C LEU A 318 -10.32 22.99 10.80
N LEU A 319 -11.40 23.20 10.04
CA LEU A 319 -11.59 24.44 9.26
C LEU A 319 -11.57 25.70 10.15
N ASP A 320 -12.17 25.64 11.35
CA ASP A 320 -12.12 26.74 12.33
C ASP A 320 -10.71 26.98 12.87
N ARG A 321 -9.91 25.93 13.06
CA ARG A 321 -8.53 26.05 13.55
C ARG A 321 -7.59 26.57 12.46
N LEU A 322 -7.79 26.14 11.21
CA LEU A 322 -7.00 26.62 10.06
C LEU A 322 -7.20 28.12 9.80
N SER A 323 -8.38 28.69 10.06
CA SER A 323 -8.60 30.13 9.85
C SER A 323 -7.87 31.04 10.85
N SER A 324 -7.21 30.45 11.85
CA SER A 324 -6.44 31.18 12.87
C SER A 324 -4.93 31.14 12.63
N LEU A 325 -4.49 30.51 11.53
CA LEU A 325 -3.09 30.42 11.09
C LEU A 325 -2.78 31.49 10.05
#